data_AF-F4T2V8-F1
#
_entry.id   AF-F4T2V8-F1
#
_cell.length_a   1.000
_cell.length_b   1.000
_cell.length_c   1.000
_cell.angle_alpha   90.00
_cell.angle_beta   90.00
_cell.angle_gamma   90.00
#
_symmetry.space_group_name_H-M   'P 1'
#
loop_
_entity.id
_entity.type
_entity.pdbx_description
1 polymer ?
#
loop_
_entity_poly.entity_id
_entity_poly.type
_entity_poly.pdbx_seq_one_letter_code
_entity_poly.pdbx_strand_id
1 'polypeptide(L)'
;MLKNLTFDHILNLSKKEDKIKIVQLIVSHLDERTLSCIKNISTGKGFNAHLKILELFDLWLSEYFEYIIIPNKLSNAETFYFAFFFPEFYIKRFNKNNTDLSSLGDTSFKRLMSRPHIPNYVYNLVINSNGCTFNSVKLLLLALSLTSKRLYETPQQERNFLCHINEIVLANADEYSGIISCIIKSRISVIDDFISSNVSLNTNRQIALFITGQSRGFIDALPNLVSKITIPSDVDVFISTWKGIGHTQLSKERIYRIFDSEAAQYVSEPDNYSFVDEHYDELKDLSLSSYKNNNLEEIYSSFFSGCNSVKINIKDDGEYPYNKMSNAEKMYYHNSFWFCSLKNHNWDKYRCIIKIRPDALLQVDNVTINDIDVDDSVYCEDSNGWIFREWGFGIGDQLFYGDPSIMKKLMCVHGLDNIYSQLTSLISSSNVYYSGHINVGLCAWANVYDCKVSNLKIKNIVAPRKISLEQILSLRE
;
A
#
# COMPACT_ATOMS: atom_id res chain seq x y z
N MET A 1 -29.48 -0.96 -12.82
CA MET A 1 -28.72 -1.88 -13.70
C MET A 1 -27.38 -2.27 -13.09
N LEU A 2 -26.42 -1.35 -12.87
CA LEU A 2 -25.10 -1.69 -12.30
C LEU A 2 -25.15 -2.34 -10.90
N LYS A 3 -26.11 -1.95 -10.05
CA LYS A 3 -26.27 -2.48 -8.68
C LYS A 3 -26.55 -3.99 -8.60
N ASN A 4 -27.03 -4.60 -9.69
CA ASN A 4 -27.39 -6.02 -9.72
C ASN A 4 -26.31 -6.86 -10.41
N LEU A 5 -25.21 -6.24 -10.87
CA LEU A 5 -24.12 -6.97 -11.49
C LEU A 5 -23.18 -7.51 -10.42
N THR A 6 -22.67 -8.71 -10.65
CA THR A 6 -21.61 -9.32 -9.84
C THR A 6 -20.29 -9.31 -10.61
N PHE A 7 -19.17 -9.43 -9.89
CA PHE A 7 -17.83 -9.54 -10.49
C PHE A 7 -17.79 -10.62 -11.58
N ASP A 8 -18.31 -11.81 -11.27
CA ASP A 8 -18.28 -12.97 -12.18
C ASP A 8 -19.24 -12.78 -13.37
N HIS A 9 -20.36 -12.07 -13.20
CA HIS A 9 -21.22 -11.69 -14.32
C HIS A 9 -20.48 -10.83 -15.35
N ILE A 10 -19.71 -9.84 -14.89
CA ILE A 10 -18.96 -8.95 -15.79
C ILE A 10 -17.88 -9.73 -16.54
N LEU A 11 -17.11 -10.57 -15.83
CA LEU A 11 -16.03 -11.35 -16.45
C LEU A 11 -16.52 -12.32 -17.53
N ASN A 12 -17.72 -12.88 -17.35
CA ASN A 12 -18.29 -13.87 -18.26
C ASN A 12 -19.25 -13.26 -19.30
N LEU A 13 -19.35 -11.93 -19.36
CA LEU A 13 -20.27 -11.26 -20.28
C LEU A 13 -19.77 -11.40 -21.72
N SER A 14 -20.47 -12.22 -22.51
CA SER A 14 -20.08 -12.51 -23.90
C SER A 14 -20.86 -11.70 -24.94
N LYS A 15 -22.11 -11.35 -24.66
CA LYS A 15 -23.00 -10.67 -25.61
C LYS A 15 -22.55 -9.23 -25.87
N LYS A 16 -22.34 -8.90 -27.16
CA LYS A 16 -21.93 -7.56 -27.62
C LYS A 16 -22.90 -6.47 -27.17
N GLU A 17 -24.21 -6.70 -27.30
CA GLU A 17 -25.25 -5.71 -26.99
C GLU A 17 -25.26 -5.34 -25.52
N ASP A 18 -25.00 -6.31 -24.63
CA ASP A 18 -24.99 -6.08 -23.19
C ASP A 18 -23.74 -5.30 -22.76
N LYS A 19 -22.57 -5.58 -23.37
CA LYS A 19 -21.35 -4.78 -23.18
C LYS A 19 -21.57 -3.33 -23.59
N ILE A 20 -22.14 -3.10 -24.77
CA ILE A 20 -22.47 -1.75 -25.27
C ILE A 20 -23.40 -1.02 -24.30
N LYS A 21 -24.47 -1.67 -23.85
CA LYS A 21 -25.42 -1.07 -22.89
C LYS A 21 -24.75 -0.69 -21.57
N ILE A 22 -23.88 -1.55 -21.02
CA ILE A 22 -23.17 -1.28 -19.77
C ILE A 22 -22.22 -0.09 -19.93
N VAL A 23 -21.40 -0.09 -20.98
CA VAL A 23 -20.46 1.00 -21.22
C VAL A 23 -21.19 2.31 -21.49
N GLN A 24 -22.24 2.30 -22.31
CA GLN A 24 -23.08 3.48 -22.55
C GLN A 24 -23.66 4.01 -21.24
N LEU A 25 -24.11 3.14 -20.34
CA LEU A 25 -24.64 3.57 -19.05
C LEU A 25 -23.58 4.28 -18.20
N ILE A 26 -22.34 3.78 -18.19
CA ILE A 26 -21.21 4.38 -17.46
C ILE A 26 -20.85 5.74 -18.07
N VAL A 27 -20.73 5.80 -19.40
CA VAL A 27 -20.44 7.06 -20.13
C VAL A 27 -21.52 8.11 -19.89
N SER A 28 -22.79 7.69 -19.77
CA SER A 28 -23.90 8.58 -19.45
C SER A 28 -23.95 9.03 -17.98
N HIS A 29 -23.20 8.38 -17.08
CA HIS A 29 -23.22 8.65 -15.63
C HIS A 29 -21.80 8.67 -15.03
N LEU A 30 -20.99 9.63 -15.48
CA LEU A 30 -19.61 9.82 -15.04
C LEU A 30 -19.54 10.53 -13.67
N ASP A 31 -19.84 9.80 -12.60
CA ASP A 31 -19.87 10.35 -11.24
C ASP A 31 -19.36 9.37 -10.15
N GLU A 32 -19.27 9.86 -8.91
CA GLU A 32 -18.82 9.07 -7.76
C GLU A 32 -19.79 7.94 -7.41
N ARG A 33 -21.08 8.06 -7.73
CA ARG A 33 -22.07 7.01 -7.46
C ARG A 33 -21.83 5.81 -8.36
N THR A 34 -21.54 6.05 -9.65
CA THR A 34 -21.16 5.01 -10.60
C THR A 34 -19.88 4.32 -10.15
N LEU A 35 -18.87 5.09 -9.72
CA LEU A 35 -17.64 4.51 -9.20
C LEU A 35 -17.90 3.64 -7.96
N SER A 36 -18.69 4.14 -7.01
CA SER A 36 -19.07 3.40 -5.81
C SER A 36 -19.77 2.08 -6.17
N CYS A 37 -20.69 2.11 -7.14
CA CYS A 37 -21.31 0.90 -7.66
C CYS A 37 -20.28 -0.08 -8.23
N ILE A 38 -19.32 0.39 -9.04
CA ILE A 38 -18.28 -0.49 -9.62
C ILE A 38 -17.38 -1.08 -8.53
N LYS A 39 -16.99 -0.28 -7.53
CA LYS A 39 -16.24 -0.78 -6.37
C LYS A 39 -17.03 -1.89 -5.65
N ASN A 40 -18.35 -1.68 -5.47
CA ASN A 40 -19.24 -2.65 -4.83
C ASN A 40 -19.37 -3.97 -5.61
N ILE A 41 -19.36 -3.93 -6.94
CA ILE A 41 -19.39 -5.14 -7.77
C ILE A 41 -18.21 -6.07 -7.46
N SER A 42 -17.06 -5.49 -7.08
CA SER A 42 -15.82 -6.22 -6.76
C SER A 42 -15.60 -6.50 -5.27
N THR A 43 -16.56 -6.14 -4.40
CA THR A 43 -16.41 -6.29 -2.96
C THR A 43 -16.14 -7.75 -2.59
N GLY A 44 -15.15 -7.97 -1.73
CA GLY A 44 -14.73 -9.31 -1.28
C GLY A 44 -13.84 -10.08 -2.25
N LYS A 45 -13.62 -9.59 -3.48
CA LYS A 45 -12.80 -10.28 -4.52
C LYS A 45 -11.30 -9.95 -4.46
N GLY A 46 -10.85 -9.30 -3.38
CA GLY A 46 -9.45 -8.93 -3.15
C GLY A 46 -9.09 -7.50 -3.57
N PHE A 47 -7.84 -7.11 -3.30
CA PHE A 47 -7.35 -5.77 -3.66
C PHE A 47 -7.35 -5.58 -5.18
N ASN A 48 -7.66 -4.36 -5.63
CA ASN A 48 -7.65 -3.96 -7.04
C ASN A 48 -8.61 -4.73 -7.97
N ALA A 49 -9.51 -5.58 -7.45
CA ALA A 49 -10.47 -6.31 -8.27
C ALA A 49 -11.33 -5.37 -9.14
N HIS A 50 -11.80 -4.24 -8.60
CA HIS A 50 -12.49 -3.22 -9.39
C HIS A 50 -11.65 -2.67 -10.55
N LEU A 51 -10.31 -2.60 -10.44
CA LEU A 51 -9.47 -2.12 -11.53
C LEU A 51 -9.54 -3.06 -12.74
N LYS A 52 -9.64 -4.39 -12.52
CA LYS A 52 -9.84 -5.37 -13.60
C LYS A 52 -11.17 -5.16 -14.33
N ILE A 53 -12.23 -4.82 -13.59
CA ILE A 53 -13.53 -4.46 -14.20
C ILE A 53 -13.37 -3.21 -15.06
N LEU A 54 -12.67 -2.19 -14.56
CA LEU A 54 -12.46 -0.95 -15.31
C LEU A 54 -11.62 -1.17 -16.58
N GLU A 55 -10.61 -2.03 -16.54
CA GLU A 55 -9.83 -2.42 -17.73
C GLU A 55 -10.72 -3.07 -18.81
N LEU A 56 -11.66 -3.94 -18.42
CA LEU A 56 -12.62 -4.51 -19.36
C LEU A 56 -13.55 -3.45 -19.94
N PHE A 57 -14.00 -2.49 -19.13
CA PHE A 57 -14.86 -1.41 -19.61
C PHE A 57 -14.15 -0.48 -20.60
N ASP A 58 -12.86 -0.18 -20.38
CA ASP A 58 -12.03 0.58 -21.32
C ASP A 58 -11.80 -0.17 -22.64
N LEU A 59 -11.57 -1.48 -22.55
CA LEU A 59 -11.49 -2.35 -23.73
C LEU A 59 -12.80 -2.35 -24.53
N TRP A 60 -13.94 -2.56 -23.86
CA TRP A 60 -15.24 -2.58 -24.52
C TRP A 60 -15.62 -1.22 -25.11
N LEU A 61 -15.28 -0.12 -24.44
CA LEU A 61 -15.46 1.22 -25.00
C LEU A 61 -14.64 1.37 -26.28
N SER A 62 -13.37 0.94 -26.26
CA SER A 62 -12.49 0.99 -27.43
C SER A 62 -12.98 0.12 -28.58
N GLU A 63 -13.48 -1.09 -28.30
CA GLU A 63 -13.97 -2.05 -29.31
C GLU A 63 -15.29 -1.60 -29.95
N TYR A 64 -16.18 -0.97 -29.18
CA TYR A 64 -17.54 -0.65 -29.61
C TYR A 64 -17.83 0.85 -29.69
N PHE A 65 -16.80 1.70 -29.79
CA PHE A 65 -16.95 3.15 -29.71
C PHE A 65 -17.92 3.72 -30.75
N GLU A 66 -18.01 3.10 -31.94
CA GLU A 66 -18.92 3.53 -33.01
C GLU A 66 -20.41 3.43 -32.63
N TYR A 67 -20.73 2.61 -31.63
CA TYR A 67 -22.07 2.38 -31.13
C TYR A 67 -22.38 3.13 -29.83
N ILE A 68 -21.40 3.89 -29.30
CA ILE A 68 -21.49 4.54 -28.00
C ILE A 68 -21.52 6.05 -28.20
N ILE A 69 -22.54 6.70 -27.64
CA ILE A 69 -22.67 8.16 -27.66
C ILE A 69 -21.74 8.73 -26.59
N ILE A 70 -20.70 9.41 -27.05
CA ILE A 70 -19.69 10.06 -26.21
C ILE A 70 -19.90 11.58 -26.22
N PRO A 71 -19.87 12.26 -25.05
CA PRO A 71 -19.93 13.71 -25.00
C PRO A 71 -18.80 14.37 -25.81
N ASN A 72 -19.13 15.39 -26.59
CA ASN A 72 -18.13 16.14 -27.38
C ASN A 72 -17.23 17.02 -26.51
N LYS A 73 -17.69 17.41 -25.32
CA LYS A 73 -16.95 18.16 -24.30
C LYS A 73 -17.24 17.54 -22.93
N LEU A 74 -16.23 17.56 -22.07
CA LEU A 74 -16.31 17.08 -20.69
C LEU A 74 -16.06 18.27 -19.76
N SER A 75 -16.85 18.41 -18.70
CA SER A 75 -16.49 19.25 -17.55
C SER A 75 -15.24 18.71 -16.83
N ASN A 76 -14.70 19.44 -15.85
CA ASN A 76 -13.53 18.95 -15.10
C ASN A 76 -13.85 17.66 -14.32
N ALA A 77 -15.04 17.57 -13.73
CA ALA A 77 -15.46 16.37 -13.02
C ALA A 77 -15.61 15.18 -13.98
N GLU A 78 -16.29 15.39 -15.12
CA GLU A 78 -16.43 14.35 -16.14
C GLU A 78 -15.08 13.96 -16.75
N THR A 79 -14.15 14.91 -16.92
CA THR A 79 -12.78 14.64 -17.38
C THR A 79 -12.08 13.68 -16.44
N PHE A 80 -12.16 13.92 -15.12
CA PHE A 80 -11.62 13.00 -14.12
C PHE A 80 -12.24 11.60 -14.23
N TYR A 81 -13.57 11.49 -14.16
CA TYR A 81 -14.22 10.17 -14.16
C TYR A 81 -14.02 9.43 -15.48
N PHE A 82 -14.05 10.14 -16.61
CA PHE A 82 -13.79 9.54 -17.92
C PHE A 82 -12.36 9.02 -18.00
N ALA A 83 -11.35 9.83 -17.64
CA ALA A 83 -9.95 9.38 -17.63
C ALA A 83 -9.69 8.28 -16.59
N PHE A 84 -10.48 8.23 -15.51
CA PHE A 84 -10.37 7.20 -14.49
C PHE A 84 -10.95 5.86 -14.95
N PHE A 85 -12.16 5.87 -15.52
CA PHE A 85 -12.86 4.68 -16.01
C PHE A 85 -12.26 4.14 -17.31
N PHE A 86 -11.87 5.05 -18.22
CA PHE A 86 -11.48 4.73 -19.60
C PHE A 86 -10.13 5.39 -19.97
N PRO A 87 -9.03 5.10 -19.25
CA PRO A 87 -7.76 5.79 -19.42
C PRO A 87 -7.18 5.69 -20.84
N GLU A 88 -7.19 4.51 -21.47
CA GLU A 88 -6.65 4.34 -22.82
C GLU A 88 -7.48 5.08 -23.86
N PHE A 89 -8.81 4.93 -23.80
CA PHE A 89 -9.69 5.60 -24.73
C PHE A 89 -9.58 7.13 -24.58
N TYR A 90 -9.49 7.62 -23.35
CA TYR A 90 -9.28 9.03 -23.06
C TYR A 90 -8.02 9.57 -23.75
N ILE A 91 -6.89 8.88 -23.58
CA ILE A 91 -5.62 9.25 -24.22
C ILE A 91 -5.75 9.22 -25.74
N LYS A 92 -6.33 8.17 -26.35
CA LYS A 92 -6.45 8.09 -27.82
C LYS A 92 -7.34 9.19 -28.40
N ARG A 93 -8.46 9.48 -27.74
CA ARG A 93 -9.51 10.38 -28.25
C ARG A 93 -9.23 11.86 -27.98
N PHE A 94 -8.79 12.19 -26.78
CA PHE A 94 -8.75 13.58 -26.30
C PHE A 94 -7.34 14.20 -26.27
N ASN A 95 -6.29 13.44 -26.58
CA ASN A 95 -4.91 13.94 -26.70
C ASN A 95 -4.76 15.14 -27.66
N LYS A 96 -5.60 15.26 -28.69
CA LYS A 96 -5.56 16.38 -29.64
C LYS A 96 -6.27 17.66 -29.16
N ASN A 97 -7.11 17.59 -28.13
CA ASN A 97 -8.03 18.67 -27.75
C ASN A 97 -7.67 19.37 -26.43
N ASN A 98 -6.49 19.13 -25.86
CA ASN A 98 -6.05 19.76 -24.60
C ASN A 98 -7.12 19.71 -23.48
N THR A 99 -7.79 18.56 -23.28
CA THR A 99 -8.54 18.38 -22.03
C THR A 99 -7.54 18.38 -20.88
N ASP A 100 -7.56 19.45 -20.13
CA ASP A 100 -6.48 19.84 -19.24
C ASP A 100 -6.55 19.08 -17.90
N LEU A 101 -5.81 17.97 -17.81
CA LEU A 101 -5.63 17.24 -16.56
C LEU A 101 -5.01 18.12 -15.45
N SER A 102 -4.35 19.22 -15.81
CA SER A 102 -3.75 20.14 -14.82
C SER A 102 -4.80 20.93 -14.04
N SER A 103 -6.02 21.07 -14.57
CA SER A 103 -7.15 21.75 -13.91
C SER A 103 -7.81 20.91 -12.80
N LEU A 104 -7.49 19.62 -12.71
CA LEU A 104 -8.05 18.72 -11.70
C LEU A 104 -7.53 19.06 -10.30
N GLY A 105 -8.34 18.87 -9.26
CA GLY A 105 -7.84 18.93 -7.88
C GLY A 105 -6.81 17.84 -7.59
N ASP A 106 -5.89 18.08 -6.65
CA ASP A 106 -4.76 17.17 -6.36
C ASP A 106 -5.22 15.76 -5.95
N THR A 107 -6.32 15.64 -5.21
CA THR A 107 -6.93 14.36 -4.86
C THR A 107 -7.38 13.58 -6.09
N SER A 108 -8.07 14.23 -7.03
CA SER A 108 -8.50 13.60 -8.29
C SER A 108 -7.30 13.21 -9.15
N PHE A 109 -6.29 14.09 -9.22
CA PHE A 109 -5.07 13.82 -9.96
C PHE A 109 -4.28 12.63 -9.38
N LYS A 110 -4.11 12.54 -8.06
CA LYS A 110 -3.49 11.38 -7.38
C LYS A 110 -4.19 10.07 -7.74
N ARG A 111 -5.53 10.07 -7.74
CA ARG A 111 -6.31 8.88 -8.10
C ARG A 111 -6.07 8.48 -9.55
N LEU A 112 -5.99 9.45 -10.47
CA LEU A 112 -5.63 9.19 -11.87
C LEU A 112 -4.20 8.66 -12.02
N MET A 113 -3.23 9.17 -11.25
CA MET A 113 -1.84 8.69 -11.29
C MET A 113 -1.71 7.22 -10.86
N SER A 114 -2.70 6.65 -10.16
CA SER A 114 -2.71 5.22 -9.85
C SER A 114 -3.14 4.33 -11.03
N ARG A 115 -3.83 4.90 -12.03
CA ARG A 115 -4.35 4.17 -13.18
C ARG A 115 -3.23 3.80 -14.17
N PRO A 116 -3.33 2.65 -14.85
CA PRO A 116 -2.42 2.32 -15.96
C PRO A 116 -2.45 3.39 -17.05
N HIS A 117 -1.35 3.53 -17.79
CA HIS A 117 -1.14 4.45 -18.94
C HIS A 117 -1.19 5.96 -18.66
N ILE A 118 -2.02 6.42 -17.72
CA ILE A 118 -2.16 7.85 -17.39
C ILE A 118 -0.83 8.50 -16.96
N PRO A 119 0.00 7.91 -16.06
CA PRO A 119 1.27 8.51 -15.68
C PRO A 119 2.22 8.73 -16.87
N ASN A 120 2.29 7.77 -17.79
CA ASN A 120 3.12 7.90 -19.00
C ASN A 120 2.58 8.98 -19.95
N TYR A 121 1.25 9.09 -20.08
CA TYR A 121 0.65 10.18 -20.83
C TYR A 121 1.02 11.54 -20.24
N VAL A 122 0.89 11.71 -18.91
CA VAL A 122 1.23 12.99 -18.26
C VAL A 122 2.73 13.26 -18.31
N TYR A 123 3.58 12.25 -18.15
CA TYR A 123 5.02 12.37 -18.38
C TYR A 123 5.32 12.98 -19.77
N ASN A 124 4.70 12.45 -20.82
CA ASN A 124 4.85 12.95 -22.18
C ASN A 124 4.35 14.40 -22.35
N LEU A 125 3.29 14.80 -21.65
CA LEU A 125 2.84 16.20 -21.63
C LEU A 125 3.89 17.10 -20.97
N VAL A 126 4.46 16.68 -19.84
CA VAL A 126 5.42 17.48 -19.07
C VAL A 126 6.74 17.67 -19.83
N ILE A 127 7.22 16.66 -20.56
CA ILE A 127 8.49 16.78 -21.32
C ILE A 127 8.33 17.51 -22.67
N ASN A 128 7.15 17.48 -23.29
CA ASN A 128 6.93 18.04 -24.63
C ASN A 128 6.22 19.41 -24.64
N SER A 129 5.68 19.87 -23.50
CA SER A 129 5.00 21.16 -23.43
C SER A 129 5.98 22.29 -23.11
N ASN A 130 6.01 23.32 -23.95
CA ASN A 130 6.78 24.57 -23.72
C ASN A 130 6.17 25.46 -22.60
N GLY A 131 5.35 24.87 -21.72
CA GLY A 131 4.56 25.58 -20.71
C GLY A 131 3.69 24.59 -19.92
N CYS A 132 4.34 23.82 -19.04
CA CYS A 132 3.66 22.89 -18.14
C CYS A 132 2.78 23.65 -17.15
N THR A 133 1.48 23.32 -17.09
CA THR A 133 0.50 23.97 -16.21
C THR A 133 0.23 23.20 -14.92
N PHE A 134 0.94 22.08 -14.71
CA PHE A 134 0.81 21.29 -13.48
C PHE A 134 1.47 22.01 -12.29
N ASN A 135 0.73 22.14 -11.19
CA ASN A 135 1.26 22.65 -9.93
C ASN A 135 2.35 21.71 -9.36
N SER A 136 3.09 22.20 -8.37
CA SER A 136 4.23 21.47 -7.80
C SER A 136 3.84 20.13 -7.16
N VAL A 137 2.68 20.04 -6.51
CA VAL A 137 2.18 18.80 -5.89
C VAL A 137 1.91 17.73 -6.94
N LYS A 138 1.31 18.09 -8.08
CA LYS A 138 1.05 17.17 -9.19
C LYS A 138 2.32 16.66 -9.84
N LEU A 139 3.34 17.51 -9.97
CA LEU A 139 4.65 17.10 -10.48
C LEU A 139 5.34 16.09 -9.54
N LEU A 140 5.24 16.29 -8.23
CA LEU A 140 5.71 15.31 -7.24
C LEU A 140 4.92 13.99 -7.32
N LEU A 141 3.59 14.04 -7.40
CA LEU A 141 2.75 12.84 -7.55
C LEU A 141 3.07 12.06 -8.83
N LEU A 142 3.38 12.76 -9.92
CA LEU A 142 3.85 12.16 -11.16
C LEU A 142 5.18 11.44 -10.93
N ALA A 143 6.19 12.09 -10.34
CA ALA A 143 7.49 11.45 -10.07
C ALA A 143 7.37 10.16 -9.23
N LEU A 144 6.53 10.19 -8.17
CA LEU A 144 6.25 9.03 -7.34
C LEU A 144 5.55 7.91 -8.13
N SER A 145 4.56 8.26 -8.95
CA SER A 145 3.85 7.28 -9.79
C SER A 145 4.78 6.64 -10.83
N LEU A 146 5.61 7.44 -11.51
CA LEU A 146 6.58 6.94 -12.49
C LEU A 146 7.58 5.96 -11.87
N THR A 147 8.01 6.25 -10.62
CA THR A 147 8.84 5.32 -9.85
C THR A 147 8.11 4.01 -9.57
N SER A 148 6.88 4.07 -9.07
CA SER A 148 6.08 2.86 -8.80
C SER A 148 5.79 2.02 -10.05
N LYS A 149 5.68 2.67 -11.21
CA LYS A 149 5.46 2.01 -12.51
C LYS A 149 6.76 1.55 -13.17
N ARG A 150 7.91 1.74 -12.52
CA ARG A 150 9.25 1.41 -13.04
C ARG A 150 9.46 1.99 -14.45
N LEU A 151 9.05 3.25 -14.67
CA LEU A 151 9.21 3.89 -15.98
C LEU A 151 10.68 4.22 -16.29
N TYR A 152 11.48 4.49 -15.27
CA TYR A 152 12.91 4.75 -15.43
C TYR A 152 13.67 3.43 -15.54
N GLU A 153 14.41 3.26 -16.63
CA GLU A 153 15.31 2.13 -16.85
C GLU A 153 16.64 2.32 -16.12
N THR A 154 17.04 3.57 -15.88
CA THR A 154 18.30 3.92 -15.20
C THR A 154 18.11 5.06 -14.20
N PRO A 155 18.94 5.15 -13.14
CA PRO A 155 18.94 6.29 -12.22
C PRO A 155 19.17 7.64 -12.94
N GLN A 156 19.93 7.65 -14.03
CA GLN A 156 20.18 8.86 -14.82
C GLN A 156 18.92 9.39 -15.51
N GLN A 157 18.04 8.50 -16.00
CA GLN A 157 16.76 8.90 -16.59
C GLN A 157 15.86 9.55 -15.53
N GLU A 158 15.77 8.96 -14.34
CA GLU A 158 15.03 9.56 -13.21
C GLU A 158 15.60 10.94 -12.87
N ARG A 159 16.93 11.04 -12.71
CA ARG A 159 17.62 12.29 -12.41
C ARG A 159 17.28 13.39 -13.39
N ASN A 160 17.39 13.11 -14.70
CA ASN A 160 17.12 14.10 -15.75
C ASN A 160 15.67 14.61 -15.68
N PHE A 161 14.72 13.71 -15.45
CA PHE A 161 13.33 14.10 -15.28
C PHE A 161 13.12 14.93 -14.01
N LEU A 162 13.74 14.55 -12.89
CA LEU A 162 13.69 15.30 -11.64
C LEU A 162 14.28 16.71 -11.78
N CYS A 163 15.38 16.87 -12.50
CA CYS A 163 15.94 18.19 -12.83
C CYS A 163 14.92 19.04 -13.60
N HIS A 164 14.34 18.48 -14.66
CA HIS A 164 13.34 19.16 -15.49
C HIS A 164 12.11 19.60 -14.68
N ILE A 165 11.52 18.72 -13.88
CA ILE A 165 10.37 19.11 -13.06
C ILE A 165 10.74 20.11 -11.96
N ASN A 166 11.98 20.08 -11.44
CA ASN A 166 12.41 21.05 -10.43
C ASN A 166 12.52 22.47 -11.01
N GLU A 167 12.91 22.61 -12.28
CA GLU A 167 12.87 23.90 -12.98
C GLU A 167 11.43 24.42 -13.10
N ILE A 168 10.49 23.55 -13.45
CA ILE A 168 9.06 23.88 -13.53
C ILE A 168 8.52 24.28 -12.15
N VAL A 169 8.82 23.50 -11.10
CA VAL A 169 8.42 23.78 -9.72
C VAL A 169 8.90 25.16 -9.28
N LEU A 170 10.16 25.50 -9.55
CA LEU A 170 10.71 26.81 -9.21
C LEU A 170 10.05 27.95 -10.00
N ALA A 171 9.67 27.70 -11.26
CA ALA A 171 8.98 28.67 -12.11
C ALA A 171 7.51 28.89 -11.71
N ASN A 172 6.83 27.87 -11.19
CA ASN A 172 5.43 27.96 -10.75
C ASN A 172 5.23 28.93 -9.59
N ALA A 173 6.21 29.01 -8.67
CA ALA A 173 6.16 29.86 -7.48
C ALA A 173 4.86 29.71 -6.65
N ASP A 174 4.29 28.50 -6.61
CA ASP A 174 3.14 28.16 -5.78
C ASP A 174 3.54 27.94 -4.30
N GLU A 175 2.54 27.85 -3.42
CA GLU A 175 2.70 27.72 -1.96
C GLU A 175 3.67 26.59 -1.54
N TYR A 176 3.73 25.50 -2.31
CA TYR A 176 4.52 24.31 -1.97
C TYR A 176 5.82 24.20 -2.77
N SER A 177 6.09 25.15 -3.67
CA SER A 177 7.23 25.08 -4.58
C SER A 177 8.58 25.01 -3.84
N GLY A 178 8.72 25.77 -2.75
CA GLY A 178 9.95 25.77 -1.95
C GLY A 178 10.26 24.41 -1.33
N ILE A 179 9.29 23.82 -0.62
CA ILE A 179 9.49 22.52 0.04
C ILE A 179 9.65 21.38 -0.97
N ILE A 180 8.89 21.40 -2.07
CA ILE A 180 8.98 20.39 -3.12
C ILE A 180 10.31 20.49 -3.87
N SER A 181 10.82 21.69 -4.13
CA SER A 181 12.17 21.85 -4.70
C SER A 181 13.25 21.29 -3.77
N CYS A 182 13.16 21.51 -2.46
CA CYS A 182 14.08 20.92 -1.50
C CYS A 182 14.04 19.38 -1.51
N ILE A 183 12.84 18.80 -1.57
CA ILE A 183 12.64 17.35 -1.71
C ILE A 183 13.30 16.82 -2.99
N ILE A 184 13.00 17.44 -4.13
CA ILE A 184 13.51 16.97 -5.43
C ILE A 184 15.04 17.11 -5.48
N LYS A 185 15.61 18.22 -5.00
CA LYS A 185 17.07 18.41 -4.93
C LYS A 185 17.73 17.38 -4.01
N SER A 186 17.12 17.06 -2.88
CA SER A 186 17.60 16.01 -1.98
C SER A 186 17.64 14.66 -2.72
N ARG A 187 16.55 14.27 -3.37
CA ARG A 187 16.46 13.06 -4.21
C ARG A 187 17.54 13.02 -5.30
N ILE A 188 17.72 14.12 -6.04
CA ILE A 188 18.76 14.24 -7.08
C ILE A 188 20.15 14.04 -6.49
N SER A 189 20.46 14.67 -5.35
CA SER A 189 21.77 14.53 -4.69
C SER A 189 22.05 13.07 -4.32
N VAL A 190 21.07 12.35 -3.78
CA VAL A 190 21.27 10.93 -3.45
C VAL A 190 21.43 10.08 -4.71
N ILE A 191 20.74 10.40 -5.81
CA ILE A 191 20.96 9.73 -7.10
C ILE A 191 22.39 9.97 -7.61
N ASP A 192 22.89 11.20 -7.50
CA ASP A 192 24.26 11.56 -7.89
C ASP A 192 25.30 10.77 -7.09
N ASP A 193 25.12 10.70 -5.77
CA ASP A 193 25.97 9.89 -4.89
C ASP A 193 25.91 8.40 -5.27
N PHE A 194 24.70 7.88 -5.51
CA PHE A 194 24.48 6.48 -5.88
C PHE A 194 25.22 6.10 -7.18
N ILE A 195 25.10 6.93 -8.23
CA ILE A 195 25.79 6.73 -9.52
C ILE A 195 27.31 6.73 -9.35
N SER A 196 27.84 7.50 -8.39
CA SER A 196 29.27 7.63 -8.13
C SER A 196 29.85 6.55 -7.21
N SER A 197 28.99 5.79 -6.52
CA SER A 197 29.40 4.87 -5.46
C SER A 197 29.61 3.44 -5.94
N ASN A 198 30.62 2.77 -5.39
CA ASN A 198 30.73 1.31 -5.41
C ASN A 198 30.33 0.81 -4.02
N VAL A 199 29.16 0.18 -3.90
CA VAL A 199 28.69 -0.39 -2.62
C VAL A 199 29.37 -1.74 -2.40
N SER A 200 30.15 -1.86 -1.34
CA SER A 200 30.68 -3.16 -0.88
C SER A 200 29.63 -3.87 -0.04
N LEU A 201 29.21 -5.07 -0.47
CA LEU A 201 28.25 -5.89 0.27
C LEU A 201 28.88 -6.51 1.52
N ASN A 202 28.08 -6.61 2.58
CA ASN A 202 28.47 -7.28 3.81
C ASN A 202 28.35 -8.80 3.65
N THR A 203 29.47 -9.52 3.73
CA THR A 203 29.52 -10.98 3.58
C THR A 203 29.23 -11.75 4.88
N ASN A 204 28.77 -11.07 5.93
CA ASN A 204 28.41 -11.71 7.21
C ASN A 204 27.27 -12.72 7.04
N ARG A 205 27.04 -13.59 8.04
CA ARG A 205 26.04 -14.68 7.97
C ARG A 205 24.77 -14.46 8.81
N GLN A 206 24.81 -13.61 9.84
CA GLN A 206 23.70 -13.48 10.79
C GLN A 206 22.54 -12.68 10.21
N ILE A 207 21.31 -13.04 10.61
CA ILE A 207 20.07 -12.35 10.25
C ILE A 207 19.42 -11.79 11.51
N ALA A 208 18.86 -10.59 11.41
CA ALA A 208 17.96 -10.06 12.44
C ALA A 208 16.51 -10.15 11.94
N LEU A 209 15.66 -10.80 12.72
CA LEU A 209 14.22 -10.86 12.48
C LEU A 209 13.50 -9.89 13.42
N PHE A 210 12.85 -8.89 12.85
CA PHE A 210 12.02 -7.92 13.53
C PHE A 210 10.55 -8.26 13.37
N ILE A 211 9.84 -8.39 14.50
CA ILE A 211 8.39 -8.56 14.53
C ILE A 211 7.81 -7.31 15.17
N THR A 212 7.19 -6.45 14.36
CA THR A 212 6.79 -5.12 14.79
C THR A 212 5.33 -4.83 14.49
N GLY A 213 4.71 -3.99 15.33
CA GLY A 213 3.35 -3.53 15.14
C GLY A 213 2.32 -4.26 15.98
N GLN A 214 1.05 -4.08 15.65
CA GLN A 214 -0.04 -4.72 16.37
C GLN A 214 -0.12 -6.21 15.98
N SER A 215 -0.45 -7.08 16.93
CA SER A 215 -0.55 -8.53 16.71
C SER A 215 -1.99 -8.93 16.33
N ARG A 216 -2.56 -8.45 15.21
CA ARG A 216 -4.00 -8.67 14.92
C ARG A 216 -4.34 -10.08 14.43
N GLY A 217 -3.39 -10.74 13.77
CA GLY A 217 -3.57 -12.05 13.14
C GLY A 217 -2.58 -13.11 13.64
N PHE A 218 -1.88 -12.84 14.76
CA PHE A 218 -0.72 -13.61 15.17
C PHE A 218 -1.03 -15.09 15.42
N ILE A 219 -2.26 -15.40 15.83
CA ILE A 219 -2.74 -16.76 16.11
C ILE A 219 -2.53 -17.68 14.91
N ASP A 220 -2.84 -17.20 13.70
CA ASP A 220 -2.67 -17.99 12.49
C ASP A 220 -1.36 -17.61 11.79
N ALA A 221 -1.04 -16.32 11.74
CA ALA A 221 0.09 -15.78 10.99
C ALA A 221 1.44 -16.25 11.55
N LEU A 222 1.60 -16.29 12.88
CA LEU A 222 2.89 -16.63 13.50
C LEU A 222 3.21 -18.14 13.38
N PRO A 223 2.28 -19.08 13.68
CA PRO A 223 2.54 -20.50 13.40
C PRO A 223 2.74 -20.78 11.91
N ASN A 224 2.00 -20.09 11.04
CA ASN A 224 2.18 -20.23 9.59
C ASN A 224 3.57 -19.77 9.17
N LEU A 225 4.03 -18.63 9.68
CA LEU A 225 5.38 -18.12 9.44
C LEU A 225 6.43 -19.14 9.89
N VAL A 226 6.36 -19.63 11.14
CA VAL A 226 7.35 -20.57 11.70
C VAL A 226 7.32 -21.93 11.02
N SER A 227 6.16 -22.39 10.55
CA SER A 227 6.04 -23.68 9.84
C SER A 227 6.47 -23.64 8.38
N LYS A 228 6.39 -22.46 7.73
CA LYS A 228 6.72 -22.28 6.31
C LYS A 228 8.11 -21.71 6.07
N ILE A 229 8.57 -20.88 7.00
CA ILE A 229 9.91 -20.29 6.97
C ILE A 229 10.72 -20.97 8.05
N THR A 230 11.72 -21.76 7.64
CA THR A 230 12.66 -22.32 8.61
C THR A 230 13.54 -21.19 9.14
N ILE A 231 13.49 -20.98 10.46
CA ILE A 231 14.27 -19.98 11.20
C ILE A 231 15.37 -20.72 11.96
N PRO A 232 16.63 -20.64 11.50
CA PRO A 232 17.74 -21.36 12.13
C PRO A 232 18.15 -20.74 13.46
N SER A 233 18.96 -21.48 14.22
CA SER A 233 19.37 -21.08 15.58
C SER A 233 20.34 -19.92 15.65
N ASP A 234 20.83 -19.40 14.53
CA ASP A 234 21.76 -18.26 14.45
C ASP A 234 21.05 -16.92 14.19
N VAL A 235 19.71 -16.90 14.16
CA VAL A 235 18.88 -15.70 13.99
C VAL A 235 18.68 -14.99 15.32
N ASP A 236 18.86 -13.66 15.33
CA ASP A 236 18.45 -12.81 16.45
C ASP A 236 17.04 -12.25 16.21
N VAL A 237 16.14 -12.41 17.18
CA VAL A 237 14.73 -11.98 17.09
C VAL A 237 14.48 -10.76 17.97
N PHE A 238 13.91 -9.72 17.37
CA PHE A 238 13.57 -8.45 18.01
C PHE A 238 12.07 -8.17 17.86
N ILE A 239 11.34 -8.18 18.97
CA ILE A 239 9.88 -8.09 18.96
C ILE A 239 9.47 -6.78 19.62
N SER A 240 8.67 -5.97 18.93
CA SER A 240 8.07 -4.78 19.52
C SER A 240 6.60 -4.65 19.13
N THR A 241 5.72 -4.92 20.10
CA THR A 241 4.26 -4.99 19.91
C THR A 241 3.52 -4.28 21.04
N TRP A 242 2.22 -4.16 20.84
CA TRP A 242 1.27 -3.62 21.79
C TRP A 242 0.83 -4.77 22.68
N LYS A 243 0.43 -4.46 23.93
CA LYS A 243 -0.13 -5.43 24.87
C LYS A 243 -1.51 -5.93 24.41
N GLY A 244 -2.32 -5.03 23.87
CA GLY A 244 -3.62 -5.37 23.30
C GLY A 244 -3.49 -6.07 21.95
N ILE A 245 -4.13 -7.24 21.83
CA ILE A 245 -4.38 -7.88 20.54
C ILE A 245 -5.34 -6.98 19.76
N GLY A 246 -4.97 -6.59 18.54
CA GLY A 246 -5.80 -5.68 17.77
C GLY A 246 -6.88 -6.36 16.96
N HIS A 247 -7.91 -5.60 16.63
CA HIS A 247 -9.00 -6.06 15.78
C HIS A 247 -9.25 -5.11 14.61
N THR A 248 -9.80 -5.66 13.53
CA THR A 248 -10.32 -4.82 12.45
C THR A 248 -11.61 -4.18 12.93
N GLN A 249 -11.73 -2.86 12.90
CA GLN A 249 -12.99 -2.19 13.26
C GLN A 249 -14.09 -2.54 12.24
N LEU A 250 -15.29 -2.85 12.73
CA LEU A 250 -16.47 -3.11 11.92
C LEU A 250 -16.87 -1.85 11.14
N SER A 251 -17.02 -2.01 9.83
CA SER A 251 -17.63 -1.04 8.93
C SER A 251 -18.11 -1.77 7.70
N LYS A 252 -19.07 -1.19 6.96
CA LYS A 252 -19.62 -1.81 5.73
C LYS A 252 -18.55 -2.13 4.69
N GLU A 253 -17.55 -1.27 4.57
CA GLU A 253 -16.41 -1.43 3.66
C GLU A 253 -15.44 -2.54 4.11
N ARG A 254 -15.51 -2.94 5.38
CA ARG A 254 -14.61 -3.91 6.02
C ARG A 254 -15.27 -5.24 6.35
N ILE A 255 -16.57 -5.41 6.11
CA ILE A 255 -17.31 -6.66 6.36
C ILE A 255 -16.53 -7.86 5.81
N TYR A 256 -16.17 -7.82 4.52
CA TYR A 256 -15.45 -8.93 3.87
C TYR A 256 -14.00 -9.12 4.34
N ARG A 257 -13.46 -8.24 5.19
CA ARG A 257 -12.17 -8.43 5.89
C ARG A 257 -12.36 -9.14 7.23
N ILE A 258 -13.54 -9.07 7.81
CA ILE A 258 -13.88 -9.56 9.15
C ILE A 258 -14.57 -10.92 9.06
N PHE A 259 -15.48 -11.08 8.10
CA PHE A 259 -16.37 -12.22 7.96
C PHE A 259 -16.02 -13.06 6.74
N ASP A 260 -16.23 -14.38 6.83
CA ASP A 260 -16.15 -15.27 5.66
C ASP A 260 -17.21 -14.89 4.61
N SER A 261 -17.18 -15.54 3.45
CA SER A 261 -18.05 -15.12 2.34
C SER A 261 -19.54 -15.24 2.65
N GLU A 262 -19.95 -16.25 3.42
CA GLU A 262 -21.35 -16.49 3.76
C GLU A 262 -21.81 -15.51 4.85
N ALA A 263 -21.04 -15.38 5.93
CA ALA A 263 -21.28 -14.41 6.98
C ALA A 263 -21.25 -12.97 6.44
N ALA A 264 -20.33 -12.65 5.53
CA ALA A 264 -20.26 -11.31 4.94
C ALA A 264 -21.51 -10.97 4.14
N GLN A 265 -22.09 -11.93 3.41
CA GLN A 265 -23.37 -11.75 2.72
C GLN A 265 -24.50 -11.51 3.72
N TYR A 266 -24.58 -12.34 4.75
CA TYR A 266 -25.57 -12.20 5.82
C TYR A 266 -25.51 -10.83 6.51
N VAL A 267 -24.31 -10.40 6.92
CA VAL A 267 -24.03 -9.11 7.60
C VAL A 267 -24.25 -7.91 6.68
N SER A 268 -24.22 -8.10 5.36
CA SER A 268 -24.46 -7.00 4.41
C SER A 268 -25.93 -6.53 4.41
N GLU A 269 -26.85 -7.32 4.95
CA GLU A 269 -28.26 -6.92 5.11
C GLU A 269 -28.42 -5.95 6.30
N PRO A 270 -29.20 -4.86 6.16
CA PRO A 270 -29.29 -3.81 7.18
C PRO A 270 -29.67 -4.30 8.59
N ASP A 271 -30.62 -5.22 8.69
CA ASP A 271 -31.13 -5.71 9.98
C ASP A 271 -30.09 -6.60 10.69
N ASN A 272 -29.36 -7.41 9.90
CA ASN A 272 -28.30 -8.27 10.43
C ASN A 272 -27.06 -7.47 10.82
N TYR A 273 -26.73 -6.42 10.07
CA TYR A 273 -25.62 -5.52 10.41
C TYR A 273 -25.80 -4.93 11.81
N SER A 274 -27.00 -4.43 12.13
CA SER A 274 -27.28 -3.80 13.43
C SER A 274 -27.05 -4.77 14.60
N PHE A 275 -27.58 -5.99 14.49
CA PHE A 275 -27.33 -7.04 15.50
C PHE A 275 -25.84 -7.34 15.67
N VAL A 276 -25.11 -7.47 14.56
CA VAL A 276 -23.68 -7.80 14.57
C VAL A 276 -22.83 -6.67 15.13
N ASP A 277 -23.21 -5.41 14.88
CA ASP A 277 -22.56 -4.23 15.44
C ASP A 277 -22.69 -4.18 16.96
N GLU A 278 -23.88 -4.48 17.48
CA GLU A 278 -24.16 -4.56 18.93
C GLU A 278 -23.34 -5.67 19.63
N HIS A 279 -23.14 -6.81 18.98
CA HIS A 279 -22.45 -7.98 19.55
C HIS A 279 -21.00 -8.13 19.04
N TYR A 280 -20.43 -7.10 18.41
CA TYR A 280 -19.16 -7.25 17.71
C TYR A 280 -17.99 -7.59 18.64
N ASP A 281 -18.01 -7.11 19.88
CA ASP A 281 -16.97 -7.40 20.86
C ASP A 281 -16.98 -8.87 21.32
N GLU A 282 -18.16 -9.48 21.45
CA GLU A 282 -18.31 -10.91 21.77
C GLU A 282 -17.81 -11.79 20.63
N LEU A 283 -18.11 -11.41 19.37
CA LEU A 283 -17.62 -12.11 18.19
C LEU A 283 -16.09 -12.06 18.06
N LYS A 284 -15.47 -10.93 18.40
CA LYS A 284 -14.00 -10.81 18.44
C LYS A 284 -13.42 -11.79 19.46
N ASP A 285 -14.00 -11.85 20.64
CA ASP A 285 -13.56 -12.71 21.72
C ASP A 285 -13.67 -14.20 21.38
N LEU A 286 -14.76 -14.61 20.72
CA LEU A 286 -14.94 -15.99 20.25
C LEU A 286 -13.83 -16.40 19.27
N SER A 287 -13.40 -15.48 18.40
CA SER A 287 -12.30 -15.72 17.45
C SER A 287 -10.93 -15.89 18.11
N LEU A 288 -10.75 -15.37 19.34
CA LEU A 288 -9.51 -15.43 20.11
C LEU A 288 -9.51 -16.50 21.22
N SER A 289 -10.59 -17.26 21.38
CA SER A 289 -10.84 -18.15 22.53
C SER A 289 -9.70 -19.13 22.83
N SER A 290 -8.94 -19.59 21.82
CA SER A 290 -7.78 -20.47 22.00
C SER A 290 -6.55 -19.82 22.65
N TYR A 291 -6.52 -18.48 22.74
CA TYR A 291 -5.38 -17.69 23.25
C TYR A 291 -5.78 -16.66 24.30
N LYS A 292 -7.04 -16.68 24.77
CA LYS A 292 -7.66 -15.66 25.63
C LYS A 292 -6.92 -15.39 26.96
N ASN A 293 -6.06 -16.31 27.41
CA ASN A 293 -5.33 -16.24 28.69
C ASN A 293 -3.80 -16.17 28.56
N ASN A 294 -3.22 -16.11 27.36
CA ASN A 294 -1.78 -16.26 27.21
C ASN A 294 -1.04 -14.92 27.14
N ASN A 295 -0.03 -14.79 27.98
CA ASN A 295 0.95 -13.72 27.97
C ASN A 295 1.66 -13.69 26.62
N LEU A 296 1.48 -12.63 25.82
CA LEU A 296 2.12 -12.48 24.50
C LEU A 296 3.64 -12.70 24.57
N GLU A 297 4.28 -12.33 25.68
CA GLU A 297 5.71 -12.54 25.90
C GLU A 297 6.07 -14.03 25.93
N GLU A 298 5.27 -14.85 26.61
CA GLU A 298 5.45 -16.32 26.67
C GLU A 298 5.22 -16.97 25.30
N ILE A 299 4.19 -16.51 24.58
CA ILE A 299 3.87 -17.00 23.23
C ILE A 299 5.07 -16.78 22.31
N TYR A 300 5.54 -15.54 22.23
CA TYR A 300 6.68 -15.19 21.39
C TYR A 300 7.96 -15.90 21.82
N SER A 301 8.22 -15.99 23.13
CA SER A 301 9.39 -16.72 23.66
C SER A 301 9.35 -18.21 23.27
N SER A 302 8.17 -18.83 23.30
CA SER A 302 7.99 -20.22 22.90
C SER A 302 8.26 -20.43 21.41
N PHE A 303 7.66 -19.62 20.53
CA PHE A 303 7.84 -19.71 19.07
C PHE A 303 9.29 -19.53 18.62
N PHE A 304 10.06 -18.70 19.32
CA PHE A 304 11.44 -18.38 18.95
C PHE A 304 12.48 -18.98 19.91
N SER A 305 12.10 -19.94 20.74
CA SER A 305 12.98 -20.58 21.73
C SER A 305 14.25 -21.21 21.14
N GLY A 306 14.22 -21.61 19.87
CA GLY A 306 15.38 -22.15 19.16
C GLY A 306 16.31 -21.12 18.51
N CYS A 307 16.01 -19.82 18.58
CA CYS A 307 16.81 -18.74 17.99
C CYS A 307 18.01 -18.35 18.87
N ASN A 308 18.99 -17.63 18.30
CA ASN A 308 20.21 -17.24 19.01
C ASN A 308 19.92 -16.29 20.18
N SER A 309 19.03 -15.33 19.96
CA SER A 309 18.51 -14.46 21.00
C SER A 309 17.09 -14.01 20.68
N VAL A 310 16.29 -13.79 21.71
CA VAL A 310 14.94 -13.24 21.59
C VAL A 310 14.82 -12.06 22.54
N LYS A 311 14.58 -10.86 22.00
CA LYS A 311 14.33 -9.64 22.77
C LYS A 311 12.90 -9.19 22.53
N ILE A 312 12.15 -9.01 23.62
CA ILE A 312 10.71 -8.71 23.56
C ILE A 312 10.43 -7.38 24.24
N ASN A 313 9.68 -6.52 23.56
CA ASN A 313 9.15 -5.27 24.07
C ASN A 313 7.64 -5.21 23.83
N ILE A 314 6.87 -5.36 24.90
CA ILE A 314 5.40 -5.24 24.87
C ILE A 314 5.00 -3.99 25.64
N LYS A 315 4.21 -3.13 24.99
CA LYS A 315 3.81 -1.83 25.56
C LYS A 315 2.30 -1.68 25.60
N ASP A 316 1.81 -1.13 26.71
CA ASP A 316 0.40 -0.77 26.85
C ASP A 316 0.14 0.51 26.05
N ASP A 317 -0.84 0.46 25.15
CA ASP A 317 -1.11 1.56 24.22
C ASP A 317 -1.97 2.68 24.85
N GLY A 318 -2.45 2.46 26.09
CA GLY A 318 -3.05 3.46 26.96
C GLY A 318 -2.04 4.26 27.80
N GLU A 319 -0.77 3.83 27.85
CA GLU A 319 0.28 4.53 28.59
C GLU A 319 0.92 5.67 27.79
N TYR A 320 1.53 6.63 28.49
CA TYR A 320 2.34 7.68 27.84
C TYR A 320 3.65 7.08 27.28
N PRO A 321 4.12 7.47 26.08
CA PRO A 321 3.54 8.47 25.19
C PRO A 321 2.50 7.92 24.19
N TYR A 322 2.23 6.62 24.19
CA TYR A 322 1.35 5.95 23.21
C TYR A 322 -0.07 6.52 23.18
N ASN A 323 -0.62 6.90 24.34
CA ASN A 323 -1.95 7.53 24.42
C ASN A 323 -2.04 8.92 23.77
N LYS A 324 -0.92 9.52 23.37
CA LYS A 324 -0.85 10.77 22.59
C LYS A 324 -0.56 10.54 21.11
N MET A 325 -0.24 9.32 20.72
CA MET A 325 0.12 8.96 19.34
C MET A 325 -1.11 8.45 18.58
N SER A 326 -1.17 8.79 17.29
CA SER A 326 -2.12 8.13 16.39
C SER A 326 -1.74 6.65 16.18
N ASN A 327 -2.69 5.81 15.75
CA ASN A 327 -2.38 4.40 15.46
C ASN A 327 -1.27 4.21 14.42
N ALA A 328 -1.21 5.09 13.41
CA ALA A 328 -0.14 5.05 12.42
C ALA A 328 1.21 5.45 13.03
N GLU A 329 1.22 6.44 13.92
CA GLU A 329 2.44 6.85 14.62
C GLU A 329 2.97 5.76 15.56
N LYS A 330 2.09 5.09 16.32
CA LYS A 330 2.44 3.94 17.17
C LYS A 330 3.18 2.86 16.35
N MET A 331 2.71 2.57 15.14
CA MET A 331 3.36 1.59 14.25
C MET A 331 4.81 1.97 13.93
N TYR A 332 5.06 3.23 13.58
CA TYR A 332 6.42 3.71 13.28
C TYR A 332 7.32 3.74 14.50
N TYR A 333 6.77 4.08 15.66
CA TYR A 333 7.50 3.98 16.92
C TYR A 333 7.98 2.54 17.15
N HIS A 334 7.09 1.55 17.03
CA HIS A 334 7.45 0.13 17.20
C HIS A 334 8.46 -0.37 16.17
N ASN A 335 8.43 0.12 14.93
CA ASN A 335 9.48 -0.18 13.95
C ASN A 335 10.86 0.33 14.43
N SER A 336 10.91 1.55 14.98
CA SER A 336 12.18 2.18 15.37
C SER A 336 12.71 1.75 16.74
N PHE A 337 11.86 1.14 17.59
CA PHE A 337 12.12 0.95 19.02
C PHE A 337 13.49 0.34 19.33
N TRP A 338 13.84 -0.78 18.70
CA TRP A 338 15.08 -1.48 19.00
C TRP A 338 16.32 -0.76 18.48
N PHE A 339 16.23 -0.10 17.32
CA PHE A 339 17.31 0.76 16.82
C PHE A 339 17.57 1.94 17.76
N CYS A 340 16.52 2.55 18.29
CA CYS A 340 16.61 3.68 19.21
C CYS A 340 17.06 3.26 20.62
N SER A 341 16.60 2.10 21.11
CA SER A 341 16.88 1.62 22.46
C SER A 341 18.26 0.96 22.58
N LEU A 342 18.76 0.36 21.51
CA LEU A 342 20.04 -0.33 21.49
C LEU A 342 21.09 0.46 20.67
N LYS A 343 21.35 1.71 21.07
CA LYS A 343 22.23 2.64 20.32
C LYS A 343 23.63 2.10 20.02
N ASN A 344 24.18 1.30 20.93
CA ASN A 344 25.52 0.71 20.83
C ASN A 344 25.52 -0.73 20.28
N HIS A 345 24.37 -1.22 19.80
CA HIS A 345 24.30 -2.55 19.20
C HIS A 345 25.00 -2.55 17.85
N ASN A 346 25.84 -3.56 17.63
CA ASN A 346 26.51 -3.75 16.35
C ASN A 346 25.52 -4.31 15.32
N TRP A 347 24.83 -3.43 14.61
CA TRP A 347 23.90 -3.80 13.53
C TRP A 347 24.63 -4.30 12.27
N ASP A 348 25.90 -3.95 12.10
CA ASP A 348 26.72 -4.36 10.96
C ASP A 348 27.16 -5.84 11.03
N LYS A 349 26.90 -6.53 12.15
CA LYS A 349 27.09 -7.98 12.25
C LYS A 349 26.06 -8.77 11.44
N TYR A 350 24.92 -8.15 11.11
CA TYR A 350 23.89 -8.78 10.31
C TYR A 350 24.18 -8.57 8.82
N ARG A 351 23.79 -9.55 8.00
CA ARG A 351 23.78 -9.41 6.53
C ARG A 351 22.43 -8.93 6.01
N CYS A 352 21.38 -9.18 6.77
CA CYS A 352 20.00 -8.89 6.40
C CYS A 352 19.19 -8.62 7.66
N ILE A 353 18.35 -7.59 7.59
CA ILE A 353 17.31 -7.32 8.57
C ILE A 353 15.96 -7.55 7.91
N ILE A 354 15.12 -8.35 8.53
CA ILE A 354 13.80 -8.73 8.03
C ILE A 354 12.75 -8.19 8.98
N LYS A 355 11.85 -7.33 8.50
CA LYS A 355 10.69 -6.86 9.26
C LYS A 355 9.46 -7.65 8.84
N ILE A 356 8.74 -8.20 9.82
CA ILE A 356 7.44 -8.88 9.63
C ILE A 356 6.37 -8.25 10.53
N ARG A 357 5.14 -8.16 9.99
CA ARG A 357 3.90 -7.93 10.75
C ARG A 357 3.08 -9.21 10.77
N PRO A 358 2.72 -9.74 11.95
CA PRO A 358 1.90 -10.94 12.05
C PRO A 358 0.40 -10.60 11.97
N ASP A 359 0.01 -9.77 11.01
CA ASP A 359 -1.39 -9.37 10.80
C ASP A 359 -2.12 -10.28 9.82
N ALA A 360 -1.38 -10.89 8.88
CA ALA A 360 -1.91 -11.71 7.82
C ALA A 360 -1.03 -12.95 7.58
N LEU A 361 -1.63 -13.99 7.02
CA LEU A 361 -0.97 -15.24 6.64
C LEU A 361 -0.13 -15.01 5.38
N LEU A 362 1.16 -15.29 5.46
CA LEU A 362 2.07 -15.26 4.32
C LEU A 362 2.12 -16.65 3.67
N GLN A 363 1.45 -16.81 2.53
CA GLN A 363 1.56 -18.03 1.76
C GLN A 363 2.86 -17.99 0.95
N VAL A 364 3.86 -18.71 1.41
CA VAL A 364 5.17 -18.86 0.77
C VAL A 364 5.43 -20.33 0.42
N ASP A 365 6.33 -20.55 -0.53
CA ASP A 365 6.98 -21.87 -0.64
C ASP A 365 7.80 -22.15 0.63
N ASN A 366 8.11 -23.42 0.91
CA ASN A 366 9.00 -23.73 2.02
C ASN A 366 10.38 -23.11 1.71
N VAL A 367 10.81 -22.12 2.51
CA VAL A 367 12.06 -21.40 2.33
C VAL A 367 12.80 -21.32 3.67
N THR A 368 14.13 -21.40 3.64
CA THR A 368 14.94 -21.10 4.82
C THR A 368 15.26 -19.61 4.81
N ILE A 369 15.15 -18.93 5.95
CA ILE A 369 15.47 -17.50 6.03
C ILE A 369 16.95 -17.22 5.67
N ASN A 370 17.82 -18.23 5.81
CA ASN A 370 19.22 -18.19 5.39
C ASN A 370 19.43 -18.20 3.87
N ASP A 371 18.41 -18.55 3.08
CA ASP A 371 18.47 -18.51 1.62
C ASP A 371 18.15 -17.10 1.08
N ILE A 372 17.77 -16.17 1.94
CA ILE A 372 17.50 -14.78 1.56
C ILE A 372 18.82 -14.07 1.31
N ASP A 373 19.07 -13.67 0.08
CA ASP A 373 20.14 -12.72 -0.23
C ASP A 373 19.57 -11.33 -0.52
N VAL A 374 20.35 -10.33 -0.10
CA VAL A 374 20.03 -8.91 -0.27
C VAL A 374 21.20 -8.20 -0.93
N ASP A 375 20.86 -7.26 -1.79
CA ASP A 375 21.76 -6.29 -2.40
C ASP A 375 21.50 -4.90 -1.79
N ASP A 376 21.77 -3.84 -2.55
CA ASP A 376 21.45 -2.45 -2.24
C ASP A 376 19.94 -2.10 -2.36
N SER A 377 19.08 -3.12 -2.51
CA SER A 377 17.65 -2.97 -2.65
C SER A 377 16.88 -3.40 -1.40
N VAL A 378 15.62 -2.99 -1.36
CA VAL A 378 14.62 -3.44 -0.40
C VAL A 378 13.76 -4.48 -1.08
N TYR A 379 13.50 -5.59 -0.42
CA TYR A 379 12.61 -6.62 -0.91
C TYR A 379 11.34 -6.63 -0.09
N CYS A 380 10.18 -6.71 -0.74
CA CYS A 380 8.89 -6.69 -0.04
C CYS A 380 7.86 -7.66 -0.67
N GLU A 381 6.71 -7.82 -0.03
CA GLU A 381 5.69 -8.75 -0.52
C GLU A 381 4.87 -8.25 -1.72
N ASP A 382 5.02 -6.99 -2.11
CA ASP A 382 4.28 -6.43 -3.23
C ASP A 382 4.81 -6.92 -4.58
N SER A 383 3.90 -7.27 -5.48
CA SER A 383 4.23 -7.87 -6.79
C SER A 383 5.06 -6.99 -7.73
N ASN A 384 5.15 -5.68 -7.45
CA ASN A 384 5.98 -4.74 -8.22
C ASN A 384 7.08 -4.11 -7.36
N GLY A 385 7.19 -4.51 -6.10
CA GLY A 385 8.05 -3.93 -5.07
C GLY A 385 7.64 -2.53 -4.57
N TRP A 386 6.95 -1.76 -5.40
CA TRP A 386 6.32 -0.49 -5.03
C TRP A 386 4.80 -0.57 -5.06
N ILE A 387 4.16 0.20 -4.18
CA ILE A 387 2.71 0.41 -4.16
C ILE A 387 2.42 1.88 -4.49
N PHE A 388 1.65 2.14 -5.55
CA PHE A 388 1.00 3.45 -5.74
C PHE A 388 -0.48 3.24 -6.01
N ARG A 389 -1.32 3.55 -5.02
CA ARG A 389 -2.78 3.42 -5.09
C ARG A 389 -3.45 4.76 -4.84
N GLU A 390 -4.78 4.81 -5.02
CA GLU A 390 -5.59 6.00 -4.76
C GLU A 390 -5.34 6.62 -3.37
N TRP A 391 -4.99 5.80 -2.39
CA TRP A 391 -4.72 6.22 -1.02
C TRP A 391 -3.25 6.58 -0.74
N GLY A 392 -2.30 6.31 -1.64
CA GLY A 392 -0.91 6.76 -1.51
C GLY A 392 0.17 5.86 -2.11
N PHE A 393 1.42 6.29 -1.92
CA PHE A 393 2.64 5.63 -2.37
C PHE A 393 3.37 4.97 -1.20
N GLY A 394 3.75 3.71 -1.29
CA GLY A 394 4.40 2.98 -0.20
C GLY A 394 5.08 1.69 -0.65
N ILE A 395 5.55 0.90 0.31
CA ILE A 395 6.17 -0.43 0.11
C ILE A 395 5.77 -1.36 1.25
N GLY A 396 5.55 -2.65 0.99
CA GLY A 396 5.57 -3.72 2.00
C GLY A 396 4.76 -3.45 3.26
N ASP A 397 3.52 -3.94 3.32
CA ASP A 397 2.68 -3.83 4.52
C ASP A 397 3.05 -4.89 5.57
N GLN A 398 3.21 -6.13 5.13
CA GLN A 398 3.41 -7.33 5.96
C GLN A 398 4.89 -7.69 6.12
N LEU A 399 5.70 -7.61 5.06
CA LEU A 399 7.06 -8.10 5.04
C LEU A 399 7.97 -7.21 4.19
N PHE A 400 9.03 -6.69 4.76
CA PHE A 400 10.11 -6.12 3.95
C PHE A 400 11.46 -6.36 4.60
N TYR A 401 12.49 -6.48 3.78
CA TYR A 401 13.84 -6.79 4.23
C TYR A 401 14.90 -6.21 3.30
N GLY A 402 16.13 -6.12 3.80
CA GLY A 402 17.25 -5.54 3.07
C GLY A 402 18.52 -5.49 3.92
N ASP A 403 19.55 -4.84 3.40
CA ASP A 403 20.78 -4.56 4.13
C ASP A 403 20.51 -3.76 5.43
N PRO A 404 21.26 -4.01 6.53
CA PRO A 404 21.06 -3.31 7.80
C PRO A 404 21.08 -1.78 7.71
N SER A 405 21.94 -1.21 6.87
CA SER A 405 22.07 0.25 6.71
C SER A 405 20.80 0.87 6.10
N ILE A 406 20.21 0.17 5.14
CA ILE A 406 18.95 0.52 4.49
C ILE A 406 17.80 0.37 5.50
N MET A 407 17.70 -0.82 6.11
CA MET A 407 16.61 -1.17 7.01
C MET A 407 16.54 -0.28 8.25
N LYS A 408 17.69 0.14 8.78
CA LYS A 408 17.76 1.13 9.87
C LYS A 408 17.09 2.45 9.48
N LYS A 409 17.36 2.99 8.29
CA LYS A 409 16.72 4.23 7.81
C LYS A 409 15.22 4.05 7.59
N LEU A 410 14.80 2.93 7.01
CA LEU A 410 13.39 2.65 6.72
C LEU A 410 12.54 2.42 7.97
N MET A 411 13.12 1.80 9.00
CA MET A 411 12.40 1.53 10.24
C MET A 411 12.39 2.72 11.21
N CYS A 412 13.29 3.69 11.03
CA CYS A 412 13.40 4.89 11.86
C CYS A 412 12.72 6.13 11.23
N VAL A 413 11.60 5.95 10.53
CA VAL A 413 10.85 7.07 9.91
C VAL A 413 9.95 7.85 10.89
N HIS A 414 9.90 7.45 12.16
CA HIS A 414 9.16 8.16 13.21
C HIS A 414 9.80 9.53 13.52
N GLY A 415 8.98 10.58 13.57
CA GLY A 415 9.40 11.96 13.79
C GLY A 415 8.75 12.93 12.78
N LEU A 416 8.21 14.06 13.24
CA LEU A 416 7.60 15.08 12.37
C LEU A 416 8.64 15.89 11.60
N ASP A 417 9.86 15.99 12.13
CA ASP A 417 10.98 16.68 11.48
C ASP A 417 11.52 15.90 10.26
N ASN A 418 11.11 14.63 10.10
CA ASN A 418 11.50 13.85 8.95
C ASN A 418 10.75 14.34 7.70
N ILE A 419 11.51 14.52 6.62
CA ILE A 419 10.99 14.93 5.30
C ILE A 419 9.85 14.02 4.81
N TYR A 420 9.86 12.73 5.18
CA TYR A 420 8.84 11.76 4.78
C TYR A 420 7.48 12.02 5.45
N SER A 421 7.45 12.55 6.67
CA SER A 421 6.22 12.92 7.37
C SER A 421 5.58 14.14 6.72
N GLN A 422 6.39 15.11 6.31
CA GLN A 422 5.95 16.29 5.56
C GLN A 422 5.45 15.90 4.16
N LEU A 423 6.20 15.03 3.46
CA LEU A 423 5.78 14.44 2.18
C LEU A 423 4.44 13.74 2.28
N THR A 424 4.24 12.94 3.34
CA THR A 424 2.96 12.25 3.58
C THR A 424 1.82 13.25 3.71
N SER A 425 2.01 14.35 4.44
CA SER A 425 1.00 15.41 4.57
C SER A 425 0.67 16.05 3.22
N LEU A 426 1.68 16.36 2.39
CA LEU A 426 1.52 16.99 1.08
C LEU A 426 0.75 16.12 0.07
N ILE A 427 1.02 14.80 0.05
CA ILE A 427 0.39 13.88 -0.91
C ILE A 427 -0.88 13.23 -0.35
N SER A 428 -1.10 13.32 0.95
CA SER A 428 -2.31 12.82 1.60
C SER A 428 -3.45 13.80 1.42
N SER A 429 -4.64 13.28 1.15
CA SER A 429 -5.86 14.08 1.03
C SER A 429 -6.45 14.51 2.37
N SER A 430 -5.76 14.21 3.49
CA SER A 430 -6.30 14.37 4.84
C SER A 430 -5.34 15.03 5.85
N ASN A 431 -4.30 15.76 5.41
CA ASN A 431 -3.30 16.39 6.29
C ASN A 431 -2.72 15.43 7.35
N VAL A 432 -2.49 14.18 6.95
CA VAL A 432 -1.98 13.13 7.84
C VAL A 432 -0.46 13.05 7.69
N TYR A 433 0.26 13.10 8.80
CA TYR A 433 1.73 12.99 8.82
C TYR A 433 2.24 11.55 8.79
N TYR A 434 1.43 10.59 9.27
CA TYR A 434 1.81 9.18 9.38
C TYR A 434 0.74 8.29 8.76
N SER A 435 1.12 7.47 7.78
CA SER A 435 0.16 6.56 7.14
C SER A 435 0.80 5.22 6.75
N GLY A 436 0.68 4.22 7.64
CA GLY A 436 0.94 2.81 7.32
C GLY A 436 2.32 2.52 6.72
N HIS A 437 2.34 2.16 5.43
CA HIS A 437 3.56 1.85 4.66
C HIS A 437 3.98 3.00 3.73
N ILE A 438 3.25 4.13 3.76
CA ILE A 438 3.53 5.30 2.92
C ILE A 438 4.83 5.97 3.34
N ASN A 439 5.01 6.26 4.64
CA ASN A 439 6.24 6.93 5.08
C ASN A 439 7.48 6.06 4.85
N VAL A 440 7.35 4.74 4.96
CA VAL A 440 8.45 3.80 4.64
C VAL A 440 8.79 3.86 3.15
N GLY A 441 7.79 3.82 2.27
CA GLY A 441 8.04 3.91 0.82
C GLY A 441 8.57 5.29 0.39
N LEU A 442 8.09 6.38 1.00
CA LEU A 442 8.66 7.71 0.77
C LEU A 442 10.11 7.81 1.25
N CYS A 443 10.44 7.16 2.37
CA CYS A 443 11.83 7.04 2.83
C CYS A 443 12.69 6.27 1.84
N ALA A 444 12.21 5.13 1.35
CA ALA A 444 12.90 4.36 0.33
C ALA A 444 13.12 5.18 -0.95
N TRP A 445 12.08 5.83 -1.44
CA TRP A 445 12.14 6.65 -2.64
C TRP A 445 13.13 7.80 -2.49
N ALA A 446 13.07 8.55 -1.39
CA ALA A 446 14.00 9.65 -1.19
C ALA A 446 15.47 9.21 -1.15
N ASN A 447 15.75 7.98 -0.70
CA ASN A 447 17.11 7.43 -0.57
C ASN A 447 17.59 6.57 -1.75
N VAL A 448 16.86 6.51 -2.87
CA VAL A 448 17.21 5.69 -4.06
C VAL A 448 17.21 4.20 -3.82
N TYR A 449 16.51 3.71 -2.79
CA TYR A 449 16.42 2.27 -2.58
C TYR A 449 15.44 1.69 -3.59
N ASP A 450 15.93 0.87 -4.52
CA ASP A 450 15.03 0.10 -5.38
C ASP A 450 14.24 -0.86 -4.49
N CYS A 451 12.93 -0.93 -4.71
CA CYS A 451 12.06 -1.83 -3.98
C CYS A 451 11.63 -2.95 -4.93
N LYS A 452 12.09 -4.16 -4.66
CA LYS A 452 11.92 -5.38 -5.46
C LYS A 452 10.91 -6.32 -4.81
N VAL A 453 10.38 -7.23 -5.63
CA VAL A 453 9.56 -8.34 -5.14
C VAL A 453 10.45 -9.29 -4.34
N SER A 454 9.95 -9.73 -3.19
CA SER A 454 10.63 -10.68 -2.32
C SER A 454 10.98 -11.99 -3.03
N ASN A 455 12.20 -12.46 -2.75
CA ASN A 455 12.71 -13.75 -3.20
C ASN A 455 12.12 -14.93 -2.42
N LEU A 456 11.35 -14.67 -1.35
CA LEU A 456 10.64 -15.70 -0.56
C LEU A 456 9.46 -16.35 -1.30
N LYS A 457 9.27 -16.04 -2.61
CA LYS A 457 8.19 -16.60 -3.45
C LYS A 457 6.82 -16.50 -2.78
N ILE A 458 6.49 -15.31 -2.30
CA ILE A 458 5.22 -15.04 -1.66
C ILE A 458 4.12 -15.17 -2.71
N LYS A 459 3.31 -16.22 -2.57
CA LYS A 459 2.20 -16.53 -3.47
C LYS A 459 1.00 -15.64 -3.19
N ASN A 460 0.72 -15.40 -1.91
CA ASN A 460 -0.45 -14.63 -1.49
C ASN A 460 -0.33 -14.12 -0.05
N ILE A 461 -1.08 -13.08 0.27
CA ILE A 461 -1.34 -12.60 1.63
C ILE A 461 -2.80 -12.89 1.93
N VAL A 462 -3.06 -13.77 2.89
CA VAL A 462 -4.43 -14.15 3.25
C VAL A 462 -4.81 -13.47 4.56
N ALA A 463 -6.01 -12.89 4.59
CA ALA A 463 -6.56 -12.33 5.82
C ALA A 463 -6.57 -13.41 6.92
N PRO A 464 -6.37 -13.03 8.20
CA PRO A 464 -6.46 -13.96 9.31
C PRO A 464 -7.85 -14.61 9.39
N ARG A 465 -8.01 -15.63 10.24
CA ARG A 465 -9.30 -16.34 10.40
C ARG A 465 -10.46 -15.35 10.54
N LYS A 466 -11.47 -15.55 9.69
CA LYS A 466 -12.67 -14.71 9.64
C LYS A 466 -13.78 -15.32 10.49
N ILE A 467 -14.67 -14.46 10.98
CA ILE A 467 -15.86 -14.88 11.72
C ILE A 467 -16.83 -15.56 10.75
N SER A 468 -17.29 -16.77 11.11
CA SER A 468 -18.24 -17.54 10.30
C SER A 468 -19.70 -17.22 10.65
N LEU A 469 -20.62 -17.64 9.78
CA LEU A 469 -22.05 -17.41 10.01
C LEU A 469 -22.53 -18.16 11.25
N GLU A 470 -22.04 -19.39 11.46
CA GLU A 470 -22.34 -20.19 12.66
C GLU A 470 -22.01 -19.44 13.96
N GLN A 471 -20.88 -18.74 14.01
CA GLN A 471 -20.48 -17.95 15.18
C GLN A 471 -21.39 -16.74 15.41
N ILE A 472 -21.94 -16.16 14.35
CA ILE A 472 -22.92 -15.07 14.46
C ILE A 472 -24.25 -15.62 15.00
N LEU A 473 -24.70 -16.75 14.45
CA LEU A 473 -25.97 -17.35 14.84
C LEU A 473 -25.95 -17.89 16.27
N SER A 474 -24.80 -18.38 16.76
CA SER A 474 -24.66 -18.84 18.15
C SER A 474 -24.84 -17.75 19.22
N LEU A 475 -24.80 -16.46 18.84
CA LEU A 475 -25.11 -15.35 19.75
C LEU A 475 -26.60 -14.97 19.76
N ARG A 476 -27.40 -15.52 18.84
CA ARG A 476 -28.85 -15.30 18.79
C ARG A 476 -29.65 -16.35 19.55
N GLU A 477 -29.06 -17.52 19.77
CA GLU A 477 -29.57 -18.60 20.60
C GLU A 477 -29.31 -18.31 22.07
#